data_AF-A0A8J6PVM5-F1
#
_entry.id   AF-A0A8J6PVM5-F1
#
_cell.length_a   1.000
_cell.length_b   1.000
_cell.length_c   1.000
_cell.angle_alpha   90.00
_cell.angle_beta   90.00
_cell.angle_gamma   90.00
#
_symmetry.space_group_name_H-M   'P 1'
#
loop_
_entity.id
_entity.type
_entity.pdbx_description
1 polymer ?
#
loop_
_entity_poly.entity_id
_entity_poly.type
_entity_poly.pdbx_seq_one_letter_code
_entity_poly.pdbx_strand_id
1 'polypeptide(L)'
;MENNKSSIGLKVALGIAVVLFLGTAFYSMNLYQESNKVQKDLTEEKQKVMDELSLMASQYDEAIGENEVANQNLIEARARIQGLMDSLKISETNVKSLWRYKQKYVSLQKEMDVLLAQNDSLKVQNAYLATSLDSTRVRLEERTMFNDSLLLQNTALAEVVSNAAVLSAVDLKASGVIVRTSGKVIPTERAGRSDKVRVCFIVAKNKLVQAGDQELYIQVIDPKNNIIGLNEQVQFDDVTLNYSVISKFNYENSNLNVCEFIAPNDDEKFDKGRYIVNVFNEKDLVSTSEFTLK
;
A
#
# COMPACT_ATOMS: atom_id res chain seq x y z
N MET A 1 67.09 52.67 -98.19
CA MET A 1 67.80 51.67 -97.34
C MET A 1 67.17 51.71 -95.96
N GLU A 2 66.04 51.03 -95.77
CA GLU A 2 65.31 50.93 -94.49
C GLU A 2 64.75 49.51 -94.39
N ASN A 3 65.26 48.67 -93.48
CA ASN A 3 64.46 47.57 -92.88
C ASN A 3 65.09 46.73 -91.75
N ASN A 4 66.20 47.14 -91.10
CA ASN A 4 66.87 46.27 -90.10
C ASN A 4 66.72 46.69 -88.62
N LYS A 5 65.99 47.77 -88.31
CA LYS A 5 65.77 48.25 -86.92
C LYS A 5 64.49 47.70 -86.27
N SER A 6 63.52 47.26 -87.07
CA SER A 6 62.23 46.68 -86.62
C SER A 6 62.37 45.26 -86.05
N SER A 7 63.29 44.45 -86.57
CA SER A 7 63.47 43.04 -86.19
C SER A 7 64.17 42.82 -84.83
N ILE A 8 65.04 43.75 -84.41
CA ILE A 8 65.79 43.65 -83.14
C ILE A 8 64.90 44.03 -81.95
N GLY A 9 64.14 45.12 -82.06
CA GLY A 9 63.19 45.53 -81.02
C GLY A 9 62.11 44.47 -80.77
N LEU A 10 61.63 43.81 -81.84
CA LEU A 10 60.68 42.71 -81.74
C LEU A 10 61.28 41.50 -81.01
N LYS A 11 62.53 41.11 -81.31
CA LYS A 11 63.22 39.99 -80.64
C LYS A 11 63.48 40.25 -79.16
N VAL A 12 63.86 41.49 -78.80
CA VAL A 12 64.05 41.89 -77.40
C VAL A 12 62.72 41.91 -76.64
N ALA A 13 61.66 42.45 -77.24
CA ALA A 13 60.32 42.40 -76.67
C ALA A 13 59.80 40.97 -76.48
N LEU A 14 60.06 40.08 -77.45
CA LEU A 14 59.70 38.66 -77.37
C LEU A 14 60.46 37.94 -76.25
N GLY A 15 61.76 38.23 -76.09
CA GLY A 15 62.58 37.68 -75.00
C GLY A 15 62.08 38.09 -73.62
N ILE A 16 61.72 39.38 -73.45
CA ILE A 16 61.13 39.89 -72.19
C ILE A 16 59.76 39.24 -71.93
N ALA A 17 58.93 39.10 -72.95
CA ALA A 17 57.63 38.45 -72.84
C ALA A 17 57.75 36.98 -72.41
N VAL A 18 58.74 36.25 -72.93
CA VAL A 18 59.01 34.85 -72.52
C VAL A 18 59.48 34.76 -71.08
N VAL A 19 60.36 35.66 -70.63
CA VAL A 19 60.82 35.68 -69.22
C VAL A 19 59.68 36.02 -68.26
N LEU A 20 58.83 36.99 -68.61
CA LEU A 20 57.64 37.32 -67.82
C LEU A 20 56.64 36.16 -67.78
N PHE A 21 56.44 35.47 -68.91
CA PHE A 21 55.55 34.31 -68.99
C PHE A 21 56.05 33.12 -68.16
N LEU A 22 57.36 32.85 -68.18
CA LEU A 22 57.95 31.80 -67.35
C LEU A 22 57.92 32.15 -65.86
N GLY A 23 58.12 33.43 -65.51
CA GLY A 23 58.00 33.92 -64.15
C GLY A 23 56.57 33.79 -63.59
N THR A 24 55.55 34.16 -64.37
CA THR A 24 54.15 34.00 -63.97
C THR A 24 53.73 32.52 -63.95
N ALA A 25 54.24 31.69 -64.86
CA ALA A 25 54.00 30.25 -64.86
C ALA A 25 54.60 29.56 -63.62
N PHE A 26 55.83 29.90 -63.23
CA PHE A 26 56.48 29.37 -62.03
C PHE A 26 55.76 29.82 -60.74
N TYR A 27 55.42 31.10 -60.65
CA TYR A 27 54.63 31.63 -59.52
C TYR A 27 53.25 30.95 -59.42
N SER A 28 52.56 30.78 -60.55
CA SER A 28 51.29 30.06 -60.65
C SER A 28 51.43 28.60 -60.19
N MET A 29 52.50 27.92 -60.57
CA MET A 29 52.75 26.53 -60.18
C MET A 29 53.00 26.38 -58.68
N ASN A 30 53.74 27.29 -58.05
CA ASN A 30 53.95 27.29 -56.60
C ASN A 30 52.64 27.58 -55.83
N LEU A 31 51.87 28.57 -56.29
CA LEU A 31 50.58 28.94 -55.72
C LEU A 31 49.54 27.82 -55.88
N TYR A 32 49.60 27.07 -56.97
CA TYR A 32 48.78 25.88 -57.21
C TYR A 32 49.13 24.72 -56.26
N GLN A 33 50.42 24.48 -56.00
CA GLN A 33 50.85 23.46 -55.03
C GLN A 33 50.44 23.81 -53.60
N GLU A 34 50.58 25.07 -53.19
CA GLU A 34 50.18 25.55 -51.86
C GLU A 34 48.65 25.49 -51.68
N SER A 35 47.89 25.91 -52.70
CA SER A 35 46.43 25.77 -52.75
C SER A 35 45.98 24.31 -52.62
N ASN A 36 46.62 23.38 -53.34
CA ASN A 36 46.31 21.95 -53.27
C ASN A 36 46.58 21.35 -51.88
N LYS A 37 47.66 21.78 -51.20
CA LYS A 37 47.94 21.35 -49.82
C LYS A 37 46.85 21.84 -48.86
N VAL A 38 46.50 23.13 -48.93
CA VAL A 38 45.45 23.71 -48.09
C VAL A 38 44.09 23.04 -48.33
N GLN A 39 43.73 22.75 -49.58
CA GLN A 39 42.52 22.00 -49.93
C GLN A 39 42.51 20.58 -49.34
N LYS A 40 43.66 19.88 -49.43
CA LYS A 40 43.82 18.55 -48.85
C LYS A 40 43.67 18.58 -47.33
N ASP A 41 44.35 19.50 -46.65
CA ASP A 41 44.31 19.65 -45.19
C ASP A 41 42.89 19.98 -44.71
N LEU A 42 42.18 20.88 -45.39
CA LEU A 42 40.78 21.21 -45.09
C LEU A 42 39.85 20.01 -45.29
N THR A 43 40.12 19.17 -46.29
CA THR A 43 39.33 17.96 -46.55
C THR A 43 39.57 16.92 -45.46
N GLU A 44 40.82 16.73 -45.03
CA GLU A 44 41.16 15.84 -43.92
C GLU A 44 40.56 16.33 -42.60
N GLU A 45 40.60 17.64 -42.32
CA GLU A 45 40.02 18.19 -41.10
C GLU A 45 38.48 18.17 -41.11
N LYS A 46 37.85 18.35 -42.29
CA LYS A 46 36.41 18.11 -42.48
C LYS A 46 36.03 16.67 -42.19
N GLN A 47 36.84 15.70 -42.64
CA GLN A 47 36.61 14.28 -42.36
C GLN A 47 36.73 13.99 -40.86
N LYS A 48 37.74 14.53 -40.17
CA LYS A 48 37.88 14.36 -38.71
C LYS A 48 36.65 14.83 -37.94
N VAL A 49 36.13 16.03 -38.26
CA VAL A 49 34.91 16.54 -37.60
C VAL A 49 33.70 15.64 -37.91
N MET A 50 33.64 15.04 -39.10
CA MET A 50 32.59 14.07 -39.45
C MET A 50 32.69 12.80 -38.62
N ASP A 51 33.89 12.26 -38.46
CA ASP A 51 34.14 11.06 -37.66
C ASP A 51 33.81 11.31 -36.18
N GLU A 52 34.20 12.47 -35.64
CA GLU A 52 33.86 12.89 -34.28
C GLU A 52 32.34 13.04 -34.07
N LEU A 53 31.63 13.63 -35.04
CA LEU A 53 30.17 13.71 -35.00
C LEU A 53 29.50 12.32 -35.06
N SER A 54 30.05 11.42 -35.89
CA SER A 54 29.56 10.05 -35.99
C SER A 54 29.77 9.27 -34.67
N LEU A 55 30.88 9.51 -33.97
CA LEU A 55 31.13 8.93 -32.67
C LEU A 55 30.10 9.42 -31.63
N MET A 56 29.83 10.73 -31.58
CA MET A 56 28.80 11.27 -30.68
C MET A 56 27.43 10.67 -31.00
N ALA A 57 27.06 10.54 -32.29
CA ALA A 57 25.81 9.90 -32.68
C ALA A 57 25.71 8.46 -32.14
N SER A 58 26.80 7.69 -32.23
CA SER A 58 26.86 6.33 -31.68
C SER A 58 26.69 6.29 -30.16
N GLN A 59 27.30 7.22 -29.43
CA GLN A 59 27.17 7.30 -27.96
C GLN A 59 25.74 7.62 -27.53
N TYR A 60 25.04 8.48 -28.27
CA TYR A 60 23.62 8.72 -28.04
C TYR A 60 22.76 7.51 -28.38
N ASP A 61 23.03 6.83 -29.50
CA ASP A 61 22.27 5.63 -29.88
C ASP A 61 22.42 4.52 -28.82
N GLU A 62 23.61 4.35 -28.23
CA GLU A 62 23.86 3.45 -27.09
C GLU A 62 23.07 3.89 -25.85
N ALA A 63 23.21 5.16 -25.43
CA ALA A 63 22.50 5.67 -24.26
C ALA A 63 20.96 5.60 -24.42
N ILE A 64 20.43 5.79 -25.63
CA ILE A 64 19.00 5.63 -25.92
C ILE A 64 18.59 4.16 -25.79
N GLY A 65 19.40 3.23 -26.32
CA GLY A 65 19.13 1.79 -26.28
C GLY A 65 19.14 1.19 -24.87
N GLU A 66 19.93 1.77 -23.96
CA GLU A 66 19.99 1.34 -22.56
C GLU A 66 18.81 1.81 -21.69
N ASN A 67 18.02 2.78 -22.17
CA ASN A 67 16.87 3.29 -21.43
C ASN A 67 15.60 2.51 -21.79
N GLU A 68 14.94 1.92 -20.79
CA GLU A 68 13.63 1.27 -20.98
C GLU A 68 12.54 2.26 -21.44
N VAL A 69 12.68 3.54 -21.06
CA VAL A 69 11.77 4.63 -21.45
C VAL A 69 12.52 5.62 -22.33
N ALA A 70 11.91 5.98 -23.46
CA ALA A 70 12.47 6.94 -24.40
C ALA A 70 12.81 8.28 -23.72
N ASN A 71 14.10 8.62 -23.67
CA ASN A 71 14.56 9.92 -23.19
C ASN A 71 14.56 10.91 -24.35
N GLN A 72 13.54 11.78 -24.40
CA GLN A 72 13.37 12.74 -25.48
C GLN A 72 14.56 13.69 -25.66
N ASN A 73 15.22 14.08 -24.56
CA ASN A 73 16.39 14.96 -24.64
C ASN A 73 17.55 14.30 -25.41
N LEU A 74 17.76 12.99 -25.22
CA LEU A 74 18.77 12.23 -25.96
C LEU A 74 18.40 12.10 -27.45
N ILE A 75 17.13 11.81 -27.74
CA ILE A 75 16.62 11.65 -29.11
C ILE A 75 16.77 12.97 -29.89
N GLU A 76 16.41 14.09 -29.29
CA GLU A 76 16.54 15.41 -29.90
C GLU A 76 18.02 15.81 -30.10
N ALA A 77 18.88 15.53 -29.13
CA ALA A 77 20.32 15.80 -29.24
C ALA A 77 20.98 14.99 -30.36
N ARG A 78 20.61 13.70 -30.47
CA ARG A 78 21.00 12.82 -31.57
C ARG A 78 20.54 13.35 -32.93
N ALA A 79 19.31 13.87 -33.02
CA ALA A 79 18.80 14.50 -34.24
C ALA A 79 19.55 15.78 -34.60
N ARG A 80 19.97 16.60 -33.62
CA ARG A 80 20.81 17.79 -33.85
C ARG A 80 22.18 17.41 -34.44
N ILE A 81 22.80 16.34 -33.94
CA ILE A 81 24.07 15.82 -34.48
C ILE A 81 23.89 15.40 -35.93
N GLN A 82 22.84 14.62 -36.23
CA GLN A 82 22.54 14.19 -37.59
C GLN A 82 22.38 15.38 -38.55
N GLY A 83 21.62 16.40 -38.14
CA GLY A 83 21.45 17.62 -38.94
C GLY A 83 22.77 18.39 -39.15
N LEU A 84 23.66 18.41 -38.17
CA LEU A 84 24.99 19.02 -38.31
C LEU A 84 25.88 18.22 -39.26
N MET A 85 25.83 16.88 -39.21
CA MET A 85 26.56 16.00 -40.13
C MET A 85 26.10 16.22 -41.58
N ASP A 86 24.80 16.26 -41.81
CA ASP A 86 24.24 16.44 -43.15
C ASP A 86 24.57 17.83 -43.72
N SER A 87 24.55 18.86 -42.86
CA SER A 87 24.99 20.22 -43.23
C SER A 87 26.48 20.27 -43.55
N LEU A 88 27.33 19.58 -42.78
CA LEU A 88 28.78 19.56 -43.00
C LEU A 88 29.13 18.85 -44.32
N LYS A 89 28.46 17.73 -44.65
CA LYS A 89 28.67 16.99 -45.91
C LYS A 89 28.56 17.90 -47.14
N ILE A 90 27.47 18.65 -47.26
CA ILE A 90 27.19 19.53 -48.42
C ILE A 90 27.88 20.89 -48.36
N SER A 91 28.54 21.24 -47.25
CA SER A 91 29.18 22.54 -47.09
C SER A 91 30.46 22.69 -47.92
N GLU A 92 30.72 23.93 -48.35
CA GLU A 92 31.97 24.31 -49.00
C GLU A 92 33.17 24.04 -48.10
N THR A 93 34.22 23.44 -48.66
CA THR A 93 35.48 23.16 -47.97
C THR A 93 36.36 24.41 -47.95
N ASN A 94 36.12 25.30 -46.98
CA ASN A 94 36.92 26.50 -46.74
C ASN A 94 37.16 26.75 -45.24
N VAL A 95 38.15 27.56 -44.90
CA VAL A 95 38.58 27.79 -43.50
C VAL A 95 37.43 28.34 -42.63
N LYS A 96 36.63 29.28 -43.17
CA LYS A 96 35.56 29.95 -42.43
C LYS A 96 34.35 29.04 -42.18
N SER A 97 34.00 28.18 -43.11
CA SER A 97 32.93 27.18 -42.91
C SER A 97 33.37 26.14 -41.90
N LEU A 98 34.56 25.56 -42.06
CA LEU A 98 35.07 24.53 -41.18
C LEU A 98 35.21 25.01 -39.72
N TRP A 99 35.73 26.22 -39.50
CA TRP A 99 35.82 26.80 -38.16
C TRP A 99 34.44 26.93 -37.48
N ARG A 100 33.41 27.36 -38.22
CA ARG A 100 32.04 27.45 -37.71
C ARG A 100 31.48 26.07 -37.31
N TYR A 101 31.72 25.04 -38.12
CA TYR A 101 31.29 23.67 -37.80
C TYR A 101 32.04 23.10 -36.59
N LYS A 102 33.35 23.35 -36.48
CA LYS A 102 34.15 22.98 -35.31
C LYS A 102 33.63 23.62 -34.03
N GLN A 103 33.23 24.89 -34.08
CA GLN A 103 32.64 25.57 -32.93
C GLN A 103 31.26 24.99 -32.55
N LYS A 104 30.42 24.64 -33.53
CA LYS A 104 29.15 23.94 -33.28
C LYS A 104 29.38 22.55 -32.68
N TYR A 105 30.37 21.80 -33.19
CA TYR A 105 30.78 20.52 -32.64
C TYR A 105 31.15 20.64 -31.16
N VAL A 106 32.02 21.59 -30.79
CA VAL A 106 32.40 21.82 -29.38
C VAL A 106 31.19 22.15 -28.50
N SER A 107 30.20 22.86 -29.04
CA SER A 107 28.96 23.13 -28.31
C SER A 107 28.14 21.85 -28.08
N LEU A 108 27.97 21.02 -29.11
CA LEU A 108 27.25 19.75 -29.01
C LEU A 108 27.97 18.74 -28.11
N GLN A 109 29.30 18.74 -28.11
CA GLN A 109 30.11 17.91 -27.23
C GLN A 109 29.85 18.25 -25.75
N LYS A 110 29.86 19.54 -25.40
CA LYS A 110 29.55 19.98 -24.03
C LYS A 110 28.12 19.62 -23.61
N GLU A 111 27.18 19.76 -24.53
CA GLU A 111 25.78 19.38 -24.29
C GLU A 111 25.65 17.87 -24.05
N MET A 112 26.36 17.06 -24.84
CA MET A 112 26.42 15.61 -24.68
C MET A 112 26.98 15.19 -23.33
N ASP A 113 28.09 15.77 -22.89
CA ASP A 113 28.67 15.45 -21.59
C ASP A 113 27.66 15.67 -20.45
N VAL A 114 26.86 16.75 -20.52
CA VAL A 114 25.82 17.04 -19.53
C VAL A 114 24.65 16.06 -19.62
N LEU A 115 24.15 15.79 -20.83
CA LEU A 115 22.99 14.92 -21.03
C LEU A 115 23.29 13.47 -20.67
N LEU A 116 24.48 12.96 -21.02
CA LEU A 116 24.90 11.61 -20.64
C LEU A 116 25.10 11.50 -19.13
N ALA A 117 25.75 12.47 -18.48
CA ALA A 117 25.90 12.46 -17.03
C ALA A 117 24.55 12.51 -16.29
N GLN A 118 23.58 13.28 -16.81
CA GLN A 118 22.22 13.30 -16.28
C GLN A 118 21.53 11.95 -16.47
N ASN A 119 21.70 11.33 -17.64
CA ASN A 119 21.12 10.02 -17.93
C ASN A 119 21.64 8.94 -16.97
N ASP A 120 22.96 8.90 -16.76
CA ASP A 120 23.60 7.96 -15.83
C ASP A 120 23.10 8.15 -14.40
N SER A 121 23.01 9.42 -13.95
CA SER A 121 22.48 9.74 -12.62
C SER A 121 21.03 9.28 -12.45
N LEU A 122 20.19 9.50 -13.47
CA LEU A 122 18.80 9.04 -13.45
C LEU A 122 18.70 7.51 -13.46
N LYS A 123 19.55 6.81 -14.23
CA LYS A 123 19.61 5.34 -14.22
C LYS A 123 19.95 4.80 -12.84
N VAL A 124 20.96 5.36 -12.18
CA VAL A 124 21.35 4.97 -10.81
C VAL A 124 20.20 5.23 -9.82
N GLN A 125 19.56 6.39 -9.91
CA GLN A 125 18.42 6.73 -9.04
C GLN A 125 17.23 5.79 -9.26
N ASN A 126 16.90 5.47 -10.52
CA ASN A 126 15.82 4.53 -10.84
C ASN A 126 16.10 3.12 -10.31
N ALA A 127 17.33 2.62 -10.47
CA ALA A 127 17.73 1.32 -9.92
C ALA A 127 17.65 1.28 -8.38
N TYR A 128 18.09 2.35 -7.73
CA TYR A 128 17.96 2.51 -6.28
C TYR A 128 16.49 2.55 -5.84
N LEU A 129 15.65 3.34 -6.53
CA LEU A 129 14.22 3.43 -6.24
C LEU A 129 13.52 2.08 -6.43
N ALA A 130 13.84 1.35 -7.50
CA ALA A 130 13.31 0.01 -7.73
C ALA A 130 13.66 -0.94 -6.57
N THR A 131 14.92 -0.95 -6.13
CA THR A 131 15.38 -1.78 -5.01
C THR A 131 14.72 -1.38 -3.68
N SER A 132 14.62 -0.08 -3.41
CA SER A 132 13.99 0.45 -2.20
C SER A 132 12.51 0.09 -2.14
N LEU A 133 11.82 0.20 -3.28
CA LEU A 133 10.41 -0.11 -3.42
C LEU A 133 10.13 -1.61 -3.27
N ASP A 134 10.98 -2.47 -3.83
CA ASP A 134 10.93 -3.92 -3.61
C ASP A 134 11.11 -4.28 -2.13
N SER A 135 12.15 -3.73 -1.49
CA SER A 135 12.39 -3.95 -0.05
C SER A 135 11.25 -3.45 0.85
N THR A 136 10.60 -2.35 0.45
CA THR A 136 9.46 -1.78 1.18
C THR A 136 8.23 -2.66 1.04
N ARG A 137 8.01 -3.27 -0.14
CA ARG A 137 6.91 -4.23 -0.35
C ARG A 137 7.07 -5.47 0.50
N VAL A 138 8.27 -6.07 0.52
CA VAL A 138 8.55 -7.24 1.35
C VAL A 138 8.29 -6.94 2.83
N ARG A 139 8.80 -5.80 3.34
CA ARG A 139 8.55 -5.38 4.73
C ARG A 139 7.07 -5.12 5.02
N LEU A 140 6.33 -4.60 4.05
CA LEU A 140 4.90 -4.37 4.19
C LEU A 140 4.14 -5.70 4.30
N GLU A 141 4.45 -6.66 3.44
CA GLU A 141 3.84 -8.01 3.45
C GLU A 141 4.15 -8.76 4.76
N GLU A 142 5.38 -8.69 5.27
CA GLU A 142 5.74 -9.24 6.57
C GLU A 142 4.93 -8.61 7.71
N ARG A 143 4.78 -7.28 7.70
CA ARG A 143 4.01 -6.55 8.70
C ARG A 143 2.52 -6.89 8.65
N THR A 144 1.94 -7.05 7.45
CA THR A 144 0.53 -7.42 7.30
C THR A 144 0.29 -8.84 7.81
N MET A 145 1.13 -9.81 7.45
CA MET A 145 1.01 -11.19 7.96
C MET A 145 1.11 -11.25 9.49
N PHE A 146 2.04 -10.48 10.08
CA PHE A 146 2.18 -10.41 11.53
C PHE A 146 0.93 -9.77 12.19
N ASN A 147 0.37 -8.71 11.58
CA ASN A 147 -0.85 -8.07 12.08
C ASN A 147 -2.04 -9.03 12.02
N ASP A 148 -2.23 -9.74 10.91
CA ASP A 148 -3.30 -10.72 10.75
C ASP A 148 -3.18 -11.85 11.80
N SER A 149 -1.96 -12.32 12.06
CA SER A 149 -1.71 -13.31 13.11
C SER A 149 -2.06 -12.79 14.50
N LEU A 150 -1.69 -11.55 14.82
CA LEU A 150 -2.06 -10.92 16.09
C LEU A 150 -3.56 -10.72 16.22
N LEU A 151 -4.25 -10.38 15.13
CA LEU A 151 -5.70 -10.25 15.12
C LEU A 151 -6.36 -11.60 15.43
N LEU A 152 -5.95 -12.67 14.76
CA LEU A 152 -6.45 -14.03 15.02
C LEU A 152 -6.19 -14.48 16.46
N GLN A 153 -5.02 -14.19 17.01
CA GLN A 153 -4.71 -14.51 18.40
C GLN A 153 -5.55 -13.70 19.38
N ASN A 154 -5.77 -12.41 19.11
CA ASN A 154 -6.62 -11.57 19.96
C ASN A 154 -8.08 -11.99 19.89
N THR A 155 -8.62 -12.35 18.71
CA THR A 155 -10.00 -12.83 18.60
C THR A 155 -10.19 -14.16 19.31
N ALA A 156 -9.26 -15.10 19.15
CA ALA A 156 -9.28 -16.37 19.87
C ALA A 156 -9.18 -16.17 21.39
N LEU A 157 -8.32 -15.26 21.85
CA LEU A 157 -8.19 -14.96 23.27
C LEU A 157 -9.45 -14.28 23.82
N ALA A 158 -10.05 -13.36 23.06
CA ALA A 158 -11.30 -12.70 23.43
C ALA A 158 -12.44 -13.72 23.57
N GLU A 159 -12.53 -14.69 22.65
CA GLU A 159 -13.51 -15.77 22.73
C GLU A 159 -13.30 -16.66 23.95
N VAL A 160 -12.05 -17.07 24.23
CA VAL A 160 -11.72 -17.86 25.42
C VAL A 160 -12.06 -17.11 26.70
N VAL A 161 -11.74 -15.81 26.77
CA VAL A 161 -12.07 -14.97 27.93
C VAL A 161 -13.58 -14.83 28.09
N SER A 162 -14.32 -14.59 27.01
CA SER A 162 -15.79 -14.49 27.02
C SER A 162 -16.43 -15.77 27.55
N ASN A 163 -16.06 -16.92 26.99
CA ASN A 163 -16.57 -18.23 27.40
C ASN A 163 -16.20 -18.56 28.87
N ALA A 164 -15.06 -18.09 29.34
CA ALA A 164 -14.62 -18.32 30.72
C ALA A 164 -15.17 -17.27 31.72
N ALA A 165 -15.71 -16.14 31.24
CA ALA A 165 -16.34 -15.09 32.03
C ALA A 165 -17.84 -15.35 32.29
N VAL A 166 -18.30 -16.59 32.17
CA VAL A 166 -19.68 -16.95 32.52
C VAL A 166 -19.84 -17.05 34.04
N LEU A 167 -20.85 -16.37 34.61
CA LEU A 167 -21.20 -16.47 36.03
C LEU A 167 -21.96 -17.76 36.32
N SER A 168 -21.41 -18.64 37.16
CA SER A 168 -22.07 -19.89 37.54
C SER A 168 -23.03 -19.70 38.72
N ALA A 169 -24.20 -20.34 38.66
CA ALA A 169 -25.14 -20.42 39.78
C ALA A 169 -25.11 -21.83 40.42
N VAL A 170 -24.66 -21.91 41.67
CA VAL A 170 -24.54 -23.17 42.43
C VAL A 170 -25.54 -23.21 43.59
N ASP A 171 -25.81 -24.40 44.12
CA ASP A 171 -26.81 -24.62 45.19
C ASP A 171 -28.20 -24.05 44.85
N LEU A 172 -28.62 -24.17 43.58
CA LEU A 172 -29.93 -23.74 43.11
C LEU A 172 -31.03 -24.54 43.81
N LYS A 173 -31.90 -23.83 44.54
CA LYS A 173 -33.03 -24.38 45.27
C LYS A 173 -34.28 -23.58 44.96
N ALA A 174 -35.36 -24.29 44.65
CA ALA A 174 -36.65 -23.69 44.38
C ALA A 174 -37.76 -24.34 45.22
N SER A 175 -38.71 -23.54 45.68
CA SER A 175 -39.86 -24.05 46.45
C SER A 175 -41.05 -23.09 46.41
N GLY A 176 -42.26 -23.62 46.54
CA GLY A 176 -43.45 -22.82 46.78
C GLY A 176 -43.41 -22.16 48.16
N VAL A 177 -43.85 -20.91 48.24
CA VAL A 177 -43.89 -20.14 49.50
C VAL A 177 -45.21 -19.41 49.66
N ILE A 178 -45.67 -19.32 50.90
CA ILE A 178 -46.72 -18.41 51.36
C ILE A 178 -46.05 -17.11 51.81
N VAL A 179 -46.51 -15.97 51.32
CA VAL A 179 -46.04 -14.64 51.72
C VAL A 179 -47.14 -13.97 52.54
N ARG A 180 -46.97 -13.93 53.87
CA ARG A 180 -47.94 -13.27 54.75
C ARG A 180 -47.90 -11.76 54.56
N THR A 181 -49.00 -11.09 54.93
CA THR A 181 -49.09 -9.62 55.00
C THR A 181 -47.99 -9.00 55.88
N SER A 182 -47.46 -9.74 56.85
CA SER A 182 -46.33 -9.32 57.68
C SER A 182 -44.95 -9.46 57.00
N GLY A 183 -44.89 -9.86 55.73
CA GLY A 183 -43.65 -10.17 55.00
C GLY A 183 -43.02 -11.53 55.34
N LYS A 184 -43.61 -12.30 56.26
CA LYS A 184 -43.08 -13.63 56.63
C LYS A 184 -43.28 -14.61 55.48
N VAL A 185 -42.18 -15.17 54.98
CA VAL A 185 -42.13 -16.20 53.94
C VAL A 185 -42.16 -17.59 54.58
N ILE A 186 -43.05 -18.47 54.15
CA ILE A 186 -43.22 -19.82 54.70
C ILE A 186 -43.24 -20.85 53.58
N PRO A 187 -42.30 -21.81 53.56
CA PRO A 187 -42.30 -22.88 52.56
C PRO A 187 -43.60 -23.71 52.61
N THR A 188 -44.11 -24.07 51.44
CA THR A 188 -45.27 -24.95 51.29
C THR A 188 -45.08 -25.82 50.05
N GLU A 189 -45.43 -27.10 50.17
CA GLU A 189 -45.50 -27.98 49.00
C GLU A 189 -46.88 -27.93 48.34
N ARG A 190 -47.89 -27.31 48.95
CA ARG A 190 -49.26 -27.30 48.40
C ARG A 190 -49.39 -26.25 47.30
N ALA A 191 -49.76 -26.68 46.10
CA ALA A 191 -49.87 -25.81 44.92
C ALA A 191 -50.89 -24.69 45.15
N GLY A 192 -52.13 -25.03 45.51
CA GLY A 192 -53.19 -24.06 45.75
C GLY A 192 -53.05 -23.18 47.01
N ARG A 193 -51.94 -23.33 47.77
CA ARG A 193 -51.59 -22.47 48.91
C ARG A 193 -50.29 -21.69 48.66
N SER A 194 -49.58 -21.94 47.57
CA SER A 194 -48.36 -21.21 47.25
C SER A 194 -48.74 -19.86 46.68
N ASP A 195 -48.18 -18.78 47.22
CA ASP A 195 -48.39 -17.42 46.71
C ASP A 195 -47.31 -17.08 45.67
N LYS A 196 -46.08 -17.57 45.87
CA LYS A 196 -44.95 -17.39 44.95
C LYS A 196 -44.07 -18.64 44.92
N VAL A 197 -43.23 -18.76 43.88
CA VAL A 197 -42.06 -19.64 43.86
C VAL A 197 -40.86 -18.83 44.32
N ARG A 198 -40.18 -19.29 45.37
CA ARG A 198 -38.90 -18.75 45.81
C ARG A 198 -37.78 -19.55 45.17
N VAL A 199 -36.93 -18.89 44.40
CA VAL A 199 -35.72 -19.46 43.78
C VAL A 199 -34.51 -18.83 44.44
N CYS A 200 -33.61 -19.62 45.01
CA CYS A 200 -32.37 -19.14 45.60
C CYS A 200 -31.18 -19.90 45.05
N PHE A 201 -30.06 -19.22 44.84
CA PHE A 201 -28.80 -19.80 44.41
C PHE A 201 -27.62 -18.96 44.90
N ILE A 202 -26.42 -19.51 44.80
CA ILE A 202 -25.15 -18.83 45.04
C ILE A 202 -24.53 -18.51 43.70
N VAL A 203 -24.32 -17.23 43.39
CA VAL A 203 -23.44 -16.81 42.31
C VAL A 203 -22.01 -17.10 42.75
N ALA A 204 -21.36 -18.05 42.09
CA ALA A 204 -20.01 -18.47 42.43
C ALA A 204 -18.99 -17.43 41.97
N LYS A 205 -17.92 -17.26 42.76
CA LYS A 205 -16.81 -16.37 42.40
C LYS A 205 -16.16 -16.79 41.08
N ASN A 206 -16.23 -15.90 40.10
CA ASN A 206 -15.45 -15.91 38.87
C ASN A 206 -14.48 -14.71 38.85
N LYS A 207 -13.18 -14.96 38.62
CA LYS A 207 -12.14 -13.90 38.57
C LYS A 207 -12.07 -13.18 37.22
N LEU A 208 -12.69 -13.74 36.18
CA LEU A 208 -12.69 -13.20 34.82
C LEU A 208 -13.86 -12.25 34.57
N VAL A 209 -14.87 -12.28 35.44
CA VAL A 209 -16.01 -11.36 35.44
C VAL A 209 -15.62 -10.07 36.16
N GLN A 210 -16.00 -8.93 35.58
CA GLN A 210 -15.77 -7.63 36.20
C GLN A 210 -16.74 -7.42 37.37
N ALA A 211 -16.25 -6.81 38.45
CA ALA A 211 -17.10 -6.38 39.54
C ALA A 211 -18.01 -5.23 39.08
N GLY A 212 -19.23 -5.18 39.63
CA GLY A 212 -20.25 -4.21 39.26
C GLY A 212 -21.63 -4.85 39.13
N ASP A 213 -22.56 -4.13 38.52
CA ASP A 213 -23.92 -4.62 38.31
C ASP A 213 -23.92 -5.75 37.28
N GLN A 214 -24.45 -6.90 37.68
CA GLN A 214 -24.57 -8.12 36.89
C GLN A 214 -26.01 -8.60 36.95
N GLU A 215 -26.39 -9.44 36.00
CA GLU A 215 -27.74 -10.00 35.95
C GLU A 215 -27.75 -11.46 35.53
N LEU A 216 -28.70 -12.22 36.05
CA LEU A 216 -28.99 -13.59 35.65
C LEU A 216 -30.47 -13.73 35.31
N TYR A 217 -30.75 -14.54 34.30
CA TYR A 217 -32.09 -14.77 33.79
C TYR A 217 -32.63 -16.06 34.38
N ILE A 218 -33.72 -15.96 35.14
CA ILE A 218 -34.35 -17.14 35.74
C ILE A 218 -35.58 -17.50 34.91
N GLN A 219 -35.68 -18.76 34.51
CA GLN A 219 -36.83 -19.32 33.83
C GLN A 219 -37.43 -20.42 34.70
N VAL A 220 -38.71 -20.29 35.02
CA VAL A 220 -39.49 -21.30 35.74
C VAL A 220 -40.57 -21.83 34.81
N ILE A 221 -40.50 -23.12 34.54
CA ILE A 221 -41.42 -23.86 33.68
C ILE A 221 -42.39 -24.64 34.56
N ASP A 222 -43.69 -24.46 34.32
CA ASP A 222 -44.76 -25.15 35.02
C ASP A 222 -44.97 -26.60 34.52
N PRO A 223 -45.82 -27.40 35.19
CA PRO A 223 -46.12 -28.77 34.77
C PRO A 223 -46.81 -28.90 33.40
N LYS A 224 -47.34 -27.80 32.85
CA LYS A 224 -47.99 -27.69 31.54
C LYS A 224 -47.04 -27.16 30.46
N ASN A 225 -45.75 -26.98 30.78
CA ASN A 225 -44.71 -26.42 29.92
C ASN A 225 -44.88 -24.93 29.58
N ASN A 226 -45.58 -24.16 30.40
CA ASN A 226 -45.63 -22.70 30.29
C ASN A 226 -44.56 -22.07 31.19
N ILE A 227 -44.08 -20.90 30.78
CA ILE A 227 -43.18 -20.08 31.60
C ILE A 227 -44.04 -19.19 32.50
N ILE A 228 -43.77 -19.23 33.80
CA ILE A 228 -44.48 -18.41 34.78
C ILE A 228 -43.72 -17.09 35.04
N GLY A 229 -44.38 -16.07 35.58
CA GLY A 229 -43.78 -14.77 35.87
C GLY A 229 -43.96 -13.78 34.71
N LEU A 230 -42.93 -13.00 34.38
CA LEU A 230 -43.00 -12.00 33.30
C LEU A 230 -43.21 -12.65 31.93
N ASN A 231 -42.56 -13.79 31.68
CA ASN A 231 -42.57 -14.49 30.39
C ASN A 231 -42.19 -13.56 29.22
N GLU A 232 -41.20 -12.70 29.44
CA GLU A 232 -40.64 -11.82 28.42
C GLU A 232 -39.51 -12.50 27.66
N GLN A 233 -39.29 -12.04 26.44
CA GLN A 233 -38.22 -12.55 25.57
C GLN A 233 -37.02 -11.61 25.61
N VAL A 234 -35.83 -12.18 25.69
CA VAL A 234 -34.55 -11.50 25.49
C VAL A 234 -33.78 -12.23 24.38
N GLN A 235 -33.10 -11.48 23.52
CA GLN A 235 -32.31 -12.03 22.43
C GLN A 235 -30.82 -11.92 22.77
N PHE A 236 -30.12 -13.04 22.68
CA PHE A 236 -28.67 -13.15 22.79
C PHE A 236 -28.13 -13.75 21.50
N ASP A 237 -27.48 -12.91 20.68
CA ASP A 237 -27.04 -13.28 19.34
C ASP A 237 -28.21 -13.88 18.52
N ASP A 238 -28.10 -15.16 18.14
CA ASP A 238 -29.09 -15.92 17.38
C ASP A 238 -30.05 -16.74 18.26
N VAL A 239 -30.00 -16.58 19.60
CA VAL A 239 -30.80 -17.33 20.58
C VAL A 239 -31.80 -16.41 21.26
N THR A 240 -33.08 -16.76 21.21
CA THR A 240 -34.14 -16.09 21.99
C THR A 240 -34.44 -16.90 23.26
N LEU A 241 -34.31 -16.25 24.41
CA LEU A 241 -34.63 -16.82 25.72
C LEU A 241 -35.88 -16.16 26.29
N ASN A 242 -36.83 -16.97 26.73
CA ASN A 242 -37.96 -16.49 27.52
C ASN A 242 -37.65 -16.66 29.00
N TYR A 243 -37.84 -15.61 29.80
CA TYR A 243 -37.49 -15.60 31.22
C TYR A 243 -38.69 -15.26 32.11
N SER A 244 -38.66 -15.76 33.33
CA SER A 244 -39.64 -15.50 34.39
C SER A 244 -39.33 -14.21 35.15
N VAL A 245 -38.05 -13.98 35.45
CA VAL A 245 -37.55 -12.78 36.13
C VAL A 245 -36.06 -12.57 35.81
N ILE A 246 -35.63 -11.31 35.74
CA ILE A 246 -34.21 -10.94 35.71
C ILE A 246 -33.76 -10.66 37.14
N SER A 247 -32.78 -11.41 37.62
CA SER A 247 -32.16 -11.19 38.91
C SER A 247 -30.97 -10.26 38.75
N LYS A 248 -31.08 -9.03 39.25
CA LYS A 248 -30.03 -8.01 39.18
C LYS A 248 -29.32 -7.90 40.52
N PHE A 249 -28.00 -7.94 40.51
CA PHE A 249 -27.19 -7.89 41.73
C PHE A 249 -25.86 -7.20 41.49
N ASN A 250 -25.30 -6.60 42.54
CA ASN A 250 -23.95 -6.05 42.49
C ASN A 250 -22.94 -7.16 42.82
N TYR A 251 -22.11 -7.52 41.85
CA TYR A 251 -21.11 -8.57 41.96
C TYR A 251 -19.77 -8.00 42.43
N GLU A 252 -19.30 -8.44 43.60
CA GLU A 252 -18.07 -7.94 44.25
C GLU A 252 -16.92 -8.97 44.19
N ASN A 253 -16.83 -9.77 43.13
CA ASN A 253 -15.79 -10.81 42.98
C ASN A 253 -15.74 -11.83 44.13
N SER A 254 -16.90 -12.10 44.72
CA SER A 254 -17.09 -13.02 45.84
C SER A 254 -18.39 -13.81 45.68
N ASN A 255 -18.56 -14.88 46.46
CA ASN A 255 -19.77 -15.68 46.40
C ASN A 255 -20.95 -14.86 46.93
N LEU A 256 -22.03 -14.76 46.15
CA LEU A 256 -23.22 -13.98 46.51
C LEU A 256 -24.46 -14.87 46.56
N ASN A 257 -25.20 -14.84 47.67
CA ASN A 257 -26.50 -15.49 47.78
C ASN A 257 -27.57 -14.59 47.19
N VAL A 258 -28.33 -15.11 46.22
CA VAL A 258 -29.39 -14.38 45.54
C VAL A 258 -30.68 -15.18 45.63
N CYS A 259 -31.80 -14.50 45.89
CA CYS A 259 -33.11 -15.11 45.99
C CYS A 259 -34.16 -14.25 45.28
N GLU A 260 -34.89 -14.86 44.34
CA GLU A 260 -35.99 -14.24 43.62
C GLU A 260 -37.34 -14.88 43.97
N PHE A 261 -38.40 -14.09 43.80
CA PHE A 261 -39.77 -14.51 44.09
C PHE A 261 -40.66 -14.31 42.86
N ILE A 262 -41.08 -15.42 42.25
CA ILE A 262 -41.85 -15.44 41.01
C ILE A 262 -43.32 -15.74 41.35
N ALA A 263 -44.23 -14.87 40.91
CA ALA A 263 -45.67 -15.07 41.03
C ALA A 263 -46.19 -15.93 39.85
N PRO A 264 -47.34 -16.61 39.99
CA PRO A 264 -48.01 -17.25 38.87
C PRO A 264 -48.54 -16.20 37.88
N ASN A 265 -48.85 -16.62 36.65
CA ASN A 265 -49.40 -15.73 35.62
C ASN A 265 -50.85 -15.35 35.97
N ASP A 266 -51.26 -14.13 35.61
CA ASP A 266 -52.66 -13.66 35.61
C ASP A 266 -53.46 -13.92 36.90
N ASP A 267 -52.82 -13.84 38.07
CA ASP A 267 -53.40 -14.12 39.40
C ASP A 267 -53.99 -15.55 39.55
N GLU A 268 -53.57 -16.49 38.69
CA GLU A 268 -53.95 -17.89 38.80
C GLU A 268 -53.28 -18.59 39.99
N LYS A 269 -53.82 -19.74 40.41
CA LYS A 269 -53.16 -20.58 41.40
C LYS A 269 -52.13 -21.47 40.71
N PHE A 270 -51.03 -21.75 41.41
CA PHE A 270 -50.09 -22.77 40.93
C PHE A 270 -50.78 -24.12 40.72
N ASP A 271 -50.44 -24.75 39.60
CA ASP A 271 -50.83 -26.11 39.28
C ASP A 271 -50.07 -27.14 40.13
N LYS A 272 -50.70 -28.29 40.31
CA LYS A 272 -50.05 -29.43 40.93
C LYS A 272 -49.14 -30.09 39.90
N GLY A 273 -47.91 -30.39 40.29
CA GLY A 273 -46.97 -31.11 39.46
C GLY A 273 -45.54 -30.64 39.62
N ARG A 274 -44.70 -31.07 38.68
CA ARG A 274 -43.28 -30.78 38.63
C ARG A 274 -43.01 -29.46 37.92
N TYR A 275 -42.23 -28.61 38.57
CA TYR A 275 -41.70 -27.36 38.05
C TYR A 275 -40.21 -27.52 37.79
N ILE A 276 -39.74 -26.92 36.69
CA ILE A 276 -38.32 -26.86 36.32
C ILE A 276 -37.85 -25.43 36.44
N VAL A 277 -36.70 -25.21 37.05
CA VAL A 277 -36.06 -23.90 37.22
C VAL A 277 -34.72 -23.94 36.53
N ASN A 278 -34.54 -23.04 35.58
CA ASN A 278 -33.30 -22.83 34.85
C ASN A 278 -32.76 -21.44 35.20
N VAL A 279 -31.46 -21.34 35.41
CA VAL A 279 -30.76 -20.06 35.57
C VAL A 279 -29.79 -19.93 34.42
N PHE A 280 -29.87 -18.81 33.72
CA PHE A 280 -29.02 -18.48 32.59
C PHE A 280 -28.16 -17.25 32.90
N ASN A 281 -26.92 -17.28 32.45
CA ASN A 281 -26.10 -16.10 32.30
C ASN A 281 -26.04 -15.79 30.80
N GLU A 282 -26.69 -14.71 30.39
CA GLU A 282 -26.98 -14.46 28.98
C GLU A 282 -27.65 -15.69 28.31
N LYS A 283 -27.01 -16.28 27.29
CA LYS A 283 -27.47 -17.48 26.59
C LYS A 283 -27.10 -18.80 27.27
N ASP A 284 -26.14 -18.78 28.20
CA ASP A 284 -25.58 -19.99 28.78
C ASP A 284 -26.45 -20.49 29.94
N LEU A 285 -26.92 -21.74 29.87
CA LEU A 285 -27.59 -22.40 30.99
C LEU A 285 -26.55 -22.76 32.06
N VAL A 286 -26.57 -22.04 33.19
CA VAL A 286 -25.56 -22.18 34.25
C VAL A 286 -26.03 -23.05 35.41
N SER A 287 -27.33 -23.27 35.55
CA SER A 287 -27.89 -24.14 36.60
C SER A 287 -29.30 -24.59 36.26
N THR A 288 -29.65 -25.81 36.68
CA THR A 288 -31.02 -26.33 36.58
C THR A 288 -31.40 -27.08 37.86
N SER A 289 -32.65 -26.95 38.27
CA SER A 289 -33.22 -27.65 39.41
C SER A 289 -34.70 -27.90 39.16
N GLU A 290 -35.27 -28.90 39.82
CA GLU A 290 -36.70 -29.16 39.80
C GLU A 290 -37.28 -29.19 41.21
N PHE A 291 -38.57 -28.88 41.33
CA PHE A 291 -39.33 -29.04 42.57
C PHE A 291 -40.78 -29.43 42.23
N THR A 292 -41.53 -29.93 43.21
CA THR A 292 -42.91 -30.39 42.99
C THR A 292 -43.87 -29.71 43.94
N LEU A 293 -45.02 -29.26 43.41
CA LEU A 293 -46.16 -28.80 44.19
C LEU A 293 -47.29 -29.85 44.14
N LYS A 294 -47.93 -30.10 45.28
CA LYS A 294 -48.95 -31.13 45.54
C LYS A 294 -50.36 -30.55 45.72
#